data_AF-A0A5E3ZUN2-F1
#
_entry.id   AF-A0A5E3ZUN2-F1
#
_cell.length_a   1.000
_cell.length_b   1.000
_cell.length_c   1.000
_cell.angle_alpha   90.00
_cell.angle_beta   90.00
_cell.angle_gamma   90.00
#
_symmetry.space_group_name_H-M   'P 1'
#
loop_
_entity.id
_entity.type
_entity.pdbx_description
1 polymer ?
#
loop_
_entity_poly.entity_id
_entity_poly.type
_entity_poly.pdbx_seq_one_letter_code
_entity_poly.pdbx_strand_id
1 'polypeptide(L)'
;MSLRPCTLPNMTNERTQDEASGEASQFPKPTASKPLALSASRANDFRQCPLLYRFRAIDRLPEPTTEAQFKGTIVHAVFEKLFDLPPSERVPDAAIALLPETFEALHTEQEPAVVPVGEKRRFLNDCAALVFNYYRVEDPRKFDPTGREQYIHAVLPDATPVRGFMDRLDIAPTGEVRIVDYKTGKKPLPRYSGSVIFQMRLYSLMYWRVHSTVPDQMKLIYLKTGETMVSRPSTADLLNTEREVVRLWNDIRQCGATGDFVPRTSKLCSWCAFQQYCPEFGGKLPDYPGWPGESHN
;
A
#
# COMPACT_ATOMS: atom_id res chain seq x y z
N MET A 1 -69.87 -35.12 -50.11
CA MET A 1 -69.20 -34.63 -51.34
C MET A 1 -67.82 -34.14 -50.93
N SER A 2 -66.81 -35.02 -50.95
CA SER A 2 -65.85 -35.19 -52.06
C SER A 2 -64.74 -34.12 -51.95
N LEU A 3 -63.44 -34.36 -51.77
CA LEU A 3 -62.52 -35.51 -51.71
C LEU A 3 -61.20 -34.98 -51.08
N ARG A 4 -60.43 -35.82 -50.36
CA ARG A 4 -58.97 -35.60 -50.10
C ARG A 4 -58.14 -36.04 -51.32
N PRO A 5 -56.89 -35.57 -51.54
CA PRO A 5 -55.68 -36.25 -51.00
C PRO A 5 -54.52 -35.26 -50.66
N CYS A 6 -53.69 -35.42 -49.61
CA CYS A 6 -52.58 -36.36 -49.39
C CYS A 6 -51.44 -36.32 -50.44
N THR A 7 -50.27 -35.77 -50.06
CA THR A 7 -48.94 -36.16 -50.59
C THR A 7 -47.82 -35.63 -49.67
N LEU A 8 -47.16 -36.55 -48.95
CA LEU A 8 -45.74 -36.52 -48.54
C LEU A 8 -44.97 -37.38 -49.59
N PRO A 9 -43.67 -37.73 -49.51
CA PRO A 9 -42.46 -37.20 -48.83
C PRO A 9 -41.24 -37.11 -49.80
N ASN A 10 -40.03 -36.74 -49.33
CA ASN A 10 -38.72 -37.42 -49.54
C ASN A 10 -37.52 -36.47 -49.35
N MET A 11 -36.61 -36.78 -48.40
CA MET A 11 -35.32 -37.50 -48.57
C MET A 11 -34.28 -36.65 -49.31
N THR A 12 -33.05 -36.41 -48.88
CA THR A 12 -32.07 -36.98 -47.92
C THR A 12 -31.06 -35.83 -47.65
N ASN A 13 -30.35 -35.73 -46.53
CA ASN A 13 -29.08 -36.42 -46.34
C ASN A 13 -28.56 -36.30 -44.89
N GLU A 14 -27.84 -37.34 -44.48
CA GLU A 14 -27.30 -37.60 -43.16
C GLU A 14 -26.00 -36.82 -42.84
N ARG A 15 -25.84 -36.55 -41.54
CA ARG A 15 -24.62 -36.56 -40.69
C ARG A 15 -23.26 -36.10 -41.23
N THR A 16 -22.66 -35.15 -40.51
CA THR A 16 -21.40 -35.29 -39.70
C THR A 16 -21.15 -33.92 -39.04
N GLN A 17 -21.28 -33.77 -37.71
CA GLN A 17 -20.26 -33.88 -36.66
C GLN A 17 -19.05 -32.93 -36.79
N ASP A 18 -18.90 -32.13 -35.72
CA ASP A 18 -17.68 -31.66 -35.07
C ASP A 18 -17.22 -30.19 -35.22
N GLU A 19 -17.33 -29.51 -34.07
CA GLU A 19 -16.33 -28.68 -33.38
C GLU A 19 -15.70 -27.48 -34.11
N ALA A 20 -16.03 -26.28 -33.62
CA ALA A 20 -15.16 -25.49 -32.74
C ALA A 20 -15.61 -24.03 -32.75
N SER A 21 -16.35 -23.68 -31.71
CA SER A 21 -16.73 -22.32 -31.34
C SER A 21 -15.51 -21.42 -31.20
N GLY A 22 -15.43 -20.41 -32.05
CA GLY A 22 -14.64 -19.22 -31.79
C GLY A 22 -15.30 -18.39 -30.70
N GLU A 23 -14.54 -18.13 -29.63
CA GLU A 23 -14.75 -16.97 -28.77
C GLU A 23 -13.37 -16.49 -28.33
N ALA A 24 -12.89 -15.47 -29.03
CA ALA A 24 -11.67 -14.78 -28.66
C ALA A 24 -11.86 -14.14 -27.28
N SER A 25 -11.09 -14.62 -26.30
CA SER A 25 -11.03 -14.10 -24.94
C SER A 25 -10.77 -12.59 -24.96
N GLN A 26 -11.82 -11.79 -24.71
CA GLN A 26 -11.73 -10.35 -24.54
C GLN A 26 -11.19 -10.06 -23.13
N PHE A 27 -9.86 -9.99 -23.02
CA PHE A 27 -9.24 -9.34 -21.88
C PHE A 27 -9.63 -7.85 -21.89
N PRO A 28 -10.08 -7.28 -20.75
CA PRO A 28 -10.39 -5.86 -20.69
C PRO A 28 -9.15 -5.04 -21.04
N LYS A 29 -9.28 -4.14 -22.01
CA LYS A 29 -8.23 -3.18 -22.40
C LYS A 29 -7.80 -2.37 -21.16
N PRO A 30 -6.50 -2.15 -20.92
CA PRO A 30 -6.06 -1.34 -19.80
C PRO A 30 -6.57 0.11 -19.95
N THR A 31 -7.34 0.58 -18.97
CA THR A 31 -7.54 2.01 -18.75
C THR A 31 -6.17 2.64 -18.50
N ALA A 32 -5.87 3.76 -19.18
CA ALA A 32 -4.54 4.40 -19.11
C ALA A 32 -4.07 4.52 -17.65
N SER A 33 -3.04 3.75 -17.31
CA SER A 33 -2.61 3.58 -15.94
C SER A 33 -1.94 4.87 -15.46
N LYS A 34 -2.29 5.35 -14.26
CA LYS A 34 -1.67 6.53 -13.66
C LYS A 34 -0.12 6.39 -13.67
N PRO A 35 0.63 7.47 -13.99
CA PRO A 35 2.08 7.44 -13.96
C PRO A 35 2.64 6.92 -12.63
N LEU A 36 3.76 6.19 -12.70
CA LEU A 36 4.43 5.71 -11.50
C LEU A 36 5.09 6.85 -10.73
N ALA A 37 5.10 6.69 -9.41
CA ALA A 37 5.80 7.53 -8.47
C ALA A 37 6.40 6.65 -7.37
N LEU A 38 7.57 7.02 -6.87
CA LEU A 38 8.27 6.28 -5.84
C LEU A 38 7.70 6.65 -4.46
N SER A 39 7.30 5.63 -3.71
CA SER A 39 6.96 5.73 -2.28
C SER A 39 7.97 4.96 -1.45
N ALA A 40 7.97 5.15 -0.13
CA ALA A 40 8.84 4.38 0.76
C ALA A 40 8.62 2.87 0.64
N SER A 41 7.36 2.42 0.54
CA SER A 41 7.01 1.00 0.35
C SER A 41 7.53 0.46 -0.98
N ARG A 42 7.32 1.19 -2.08
CA ARG A 42 7.82 0.81 -3.42
C ARG A 42 9.35 0.78 -3.48
N ALA A 43 10.01 1.74 -2.86
CA ALA A 43 11.45 1.75 -2.74
C ALA A 43 11.97 0.52 -1.98
N ASN A 44 11.27 0.13 -0.90
CA ASN A 44 11.61 -1.09 -0.16
C ASN A 44 11.34 -2.36 -0.97
N ASP A 45 10.23 -2.45 -1.70
CA ASP A 45 9.93 -3.58 -2.58
C ASP A 45 11.05 -3.80 -3.59
N PHE A 46 11.48 -2.75 -4.30
CA PHE A 46 12.55 -2.88 -5.30
C PHE A 46 13.89 -3.27 -4.69
N ARG A 47 14.27 -2.65 -3.57
CA ARG A 47 15.50 -3.01 -2.85
C ARG A 47 15.48 -4.45 -2.34
N GLN A 48 14.31 -4.94 -1.92
CA GLN A 48 14.14 -6.32 -1.47
C GLN A 48 14.23 -7.28 -2.66
N CYS A 49 13.47 -7.02 -3.71
CA CYS A 49 13.41 -7.82 -4.93
C CYS A 49 12.81 -6.99 -6.08
N PRO A 50 13.56 -6.70 -7.16
CA PRO A 50 13.01 -6.00 -8.33
C PRO A 50 11.75 -6.65 -8.89
N LEU A 51 11.67 -7.98 -8.89
CA LEU A 51 10.48 -8.69 -9.36
C LEU A 51 9.24 -8.47 -8.46
N LEU A 52 9.44 -8.33 -7.14
CA LEU A 52 8.35 -7.97 -6.22
C LEU A 52 7.81 -6.58 -6.53
N TYR A 53 8.71 -5.62 -6.81
CA TYR A 53 8.30 -4.28 -7.25
C TYR A 53 7.47 -4.35 -8.52
N ARG A 54 7.90 -5.13 -9.52
CA ARG A 54 7.15 -5.30 -10.77
C ARG A 54 5.75 -5.84 -10.49
N PHE A 55 5.62 -6.94 -9.74
CA PHE A 55 4.33 -7.55 -9.43
C PHE A 55 3.35 -6.59 -8.75
N ARG A 56 3.83 -5.78 -7.79
CA ARG A 56 2.98 -4.84 -7.04
C ARG A 56 2.70 -3.53 -7.76
N ALA A 57 3.73 -2.91 -8.36
CA ALA A 57 3.64 -1.55 -8.87
C ALA A 57 3.24 -1.48 -10.35
N ILE A 58 3.70 -2.45 -11.15
CA ILE A 58 3.52 -2.47 -12.60
C ILE A 58 2.39 -3.42 -12.98
N ASP A 59 2.55 -4.71 -12.69
CA ASP A 59 1.58 -5.74 -13.06
C ASP A 59 0.30 -5.61 -12.22
N ARG A 60 0.42 -5.07 -11.00
CA ARG A 60 -0.68 -4.88 -10.02
C ARG A 60 -1.44 -6.19 -9.75
N LEU A 61 -0.68 -7.26 -9.59
CA LEU A 61 -1.26 -8.58 -9.28
C LEU A 61 -2.02 -8.50 -7.94
N PRO A 62 -3.21 -9.12 -7.84
CA PRO A 62 -3.93 -9.19 -6.59
C PRO A 62 -3.08 -9.82 -5.48
N GLU A 63 -3.03 -9.16 -4.32
CA GLU A 63 -2.36 -9.66 -3.12
C GLU A 63 -3.38 -9.71 -1.98
N PRO A 64 -3.56 -10.85 -1.32
CA PRO A 64 -4.51 -10.96 -0.23
C PRO A 64 -4.07 -10.09 0.95
N THR A 65 -5.01 -9.29 1.47
CA THR A 65 -4.77 -8.51 2.68
C THR A 65 -4.56 -9.45 3.86
N THR A 66 -3.44 -9.29 4.55
CA THR A 66 -3.15 -10.03 5.78
C THR A 66 -3.88 -9.41 6.98
N GLU A 67 -4.19 -10.23 7.98
CA GLU A 67 -4.76 -9.75 9.25
C GLU A 67 -3.91 -8.62 9.89
N ALA A 68 -2.58 -8.67 9.74
CA ALA A 68 -1.67 -7.64 10.25
C ALA A 68 -1.80 -6.31 9.50
N GLN A 69 -1.98 -6.33 8.17
CA GLN A 69 -2.23 -5.12 7.38
C GLN A 69 -3.59 -4.52 7.74
N PHE A 70 -4.64 -5.34 7.80
CA PHE A 70 -5.97 -4.89 8.16
C PHE A 70 -6.04 -4.29 9.56
N LYS A 71 -5.33 -4.89 10.53
CA LYS A 71 -5.14 -4.32 11.87
C LYS A 71 -4.49 -2.94 11.83
N GLY A 72 -3.52 -2.73 10.93
CA GLY A 72 -2.94 -1.42 10.63
C GLY A 72 -4.01 -0.42 10.19
N THR A 73 -4.77 -0.77 9.15
CA THR A 73 -5.83 0.07 8.58
C THR A 73 -6.87 0.47 9.63
N ILE A 74 -7.36 -0.48 10.43
CA ILE A 74 -8.33 -0.22 11.50
C ILE A 74 -7.78 0.77 12.53
N VAL A 75 -6.55 0.55 13.00
CA VAL A 75 -5.95 1.41 14.04
C VAL A 75 -5.68 2.82 13.52
N HIS A 76 -5.23 2.96 12.27
CA HIS A 76 -5.06 4.27 11.62
C HIS A 76 -6.39 5.02 11.49
N ALA A 77 -7.43 4.36 10.99
CA ALA A 77 -8.77 4.94 10.88
C ALA A 77 -9.36 5.34 12.24
N VAL A 78 -9.10 4.56 13.30
CA VAL A 78 -9.49 4.92 14.68
C VAL A 78 -8.77 6.18 15.14
N PHE A 79 -7.47 6.34 14.84
CA PHE A 79 -6.76 7.56 15.19
C PHE A 79 -7.22 8.77 14.40
N GLU A 80 -7.57 8.60 13.13
CA GLU A 80 -8.23 9.66 12.37
C GLU A 80 -9.51 10.10 13.11
N LYS A 81 -10.47 9.18 13.33
CA LYS A 81 -11.73 9.48 14.03
C LYS A 81 -11.53 10.03 15.45
N LEU A 82 -10.51 9.56 16.17
CA LEU A 82 -10.18 10.05 17.51
C LEU A 82 -9.93 11.56 17.51
N PHE A 83 -9.23 12.08 16.49
CA PHE A 83 -8.94 13.50 16.38
C PHE A 83 -10.14 14.35 15.88
N ASP A 84 -11.24 13.72 15.42
CA ASP A 84 -12.51 14.42 15.18
C ASP A 84 -13.25 14.74 16.49
N LEU A 85 -12.94 14.01 17.57
CA LEU A 85 -13.50 14.30 18.89
C LEU A 85 -12.91 15.60 19.47
N PRO A 86 -13.68 16.33 20.30
CA PRO A 86 -13.16 17.43 21.10
C PRO A 86 -11.94 16.98 21.94
N PRO A 87 -10.90 17.82 22.12
CA PRO A 87 -9.69 17.42 22.85
C PRO A 87 -9.96 16.81 24.22
N SER A 88 -10.93 17.30 24.99
CA SER A 88 -11.31 16.75 26.30
C SER A 88 -11.84 15.31 26.26
N GLU A 89 -12.40 14.89 25.13
CA GLU A 89 -13.05 13.59 24.93
C GLU A 89 -12.12 12.54 24.33
N ARG A 90 -10.89 12.90 23.94
CA ARG A 90 -9.90 11.99 23.35
C ARG A 90 -9.27 11.05 24.38
N VAL A 91 -10.08 10.43 25.23
CA VAL A 91 -9.67 9.51 26.31
C VAL A 91 -9.62 8.06 25.82
N PRO A 92 -8.88 7.15 26.49
CA PRO A 92 -8.70 5.77 26.03
C PRO A 92 -10.01 5.03 25.75
N ASP A 93 -11.01 5.17 26.62
CA ASP A 93 -12.30 4.48 26.47
C ASP A 93 -13.06 4.94 25.22
N ALA A 94 -13.02 6.24 24.91
CA ALA A 94 -13.62 6.79 23.70
C ALA A 94 -12.91 6.27 22.44
N ALA A 95 -11.58 6.23 22.44
CA ALA A 95 -10.81 5.70 21.31
C ALA A 95 -11.09 4.20 21.07
N ILE A 96 -11.19 3.40 22.14
CA ILE A 96 -11.52 1.97 22.05
C ILE A 96 -12.97 1.78 21.57
N ALA A 97 -13.90 2.65 21.96
CA ALA A 97 -15.30 2.59 21.52
C ALA A 97 -15.49 2.83 20.01
N LEU A 98 -14.52 3.46 19.33
CA LEU A 98 -14.55 3.65 17.87
C LEU A 98 -14.22 2.37 17.08
N LEU A 99 -13.63 1.35 17.71
CA LEU A 99 -13.16 0.14 17.04
C LEU A 99 -14.27 -0.70 16.39
N PRO A 100 -15.39 -1.02 17.05
CA PRO A 100 -16.41 -1.90 16.47
C PRO A 100 -17.04 -1.34 15.20
N GLU A 101 -17.39 -0.05 15.19
CA GLU A 101 -17.99 0.60 14.01
C GLU A 101 -16.97 0.71 12.87
N THR A 102 -15.73 1.08 13.19
CA THR A 102 -14.64 1.18 12.20
C THR A 102 -14.31 -0.18 11.58
N PHE A 103 -14.38 -1.25 12.37
CA PHE A 103 -14.25 -2.61 11.88
C PHE A 103 -15.35 -2.98 10.88
N GLU A 104 -16.62 -2.76 11.21
CA GLU A 104 -17.74 -3.12 10.32
C GLU A 104 -17.67 -2.37 8.98
N ALA A 105 -17.35 -1.08 9.01
CA ALA A 105 -17.20 -0.27 7.81
C ALA A 105 -16.12 -0.83 6.88
N LEU A 106 -14.91 -1.05 7.41
CA LEU A 106 -13.76 -1.45 6.60
C LEU A 106 -13.76 -2.95 6.24
N HIS A 107 -14.36 -3.80 7.07
CA HIS A 107 -14.46 -5.23 6.80
C HIS A 107 -15.41 -5.53 5.63
N THR A 108 -16.49 -4.74 5.50
CA THR A 108 -17.42 -4.81 4.37
C THR A 108 -16.73 -4.47 3.05
N GLU A 109 -15.76 -3.55 3.09
CA GLU A 109 -15.02 -3.09 1.90
C GLU A 109 -13.88 -4.04 1.47
N GLN A 110 -13.21 -4.72 2.41
CA GLN A 110 -11.96 -5.47 2.15
C GLN A 110 -12.10 -7.00 2.08
N GLU A 111 -13.31 -7.50 1.80
CA GLU A 111 -13.70 -8.91 1.82
C GLU A 111 -13.72 -9.59 3.21
N PRO A 112 -14.74 -10.41 3.52
CA PRO A 112 -14.96 -10.97 4.85
C PRO A 112 -13.90 -12.01 5.29
N ALA A 113 -13.00 -12.44 4.41
CA ALA A 113 -12.05 -13.52 4.70
C ALA A 113 -10.84 -13.08 5.55
N VAL A 114 -10.57 -11.78 5.69
CA VAL A 114 -9.35 -11.28 6.36
C VAL A 114 -9.34 -11.58 7.86
N VAL A 115 -10.51 -11.55 8.50
CA VAL A 115 -10.68 -11.92 9.92
C VAL A 115 -11.64 -13.09 9.99
N PRO A 116 -11.19 -14.28 10.42
CA PRO A 116 -12.04 -15.46 10.45
C PRO A 116 -13.32 -15.28 11.30
N VAL A 117 -14.39 -15.95 10.89
CA VAL A 117 -15.64 -15.97 11.66
C VAL A 117 -15.37 -16.45 13.09
N GLY A 118 -15.90 -15.73 14.07
CA GLY A 118 -15.68 -16.01 15.50
C GLY A 118 -14.44 -15.34 16.10
N GLU A 119 -13.47 -14.88 15.29
CA GLU A 119 -12.24 -14.25 15.77
C GLU A 119 -12.33 -12.73 15.94
N LYS A 120 -13.47 -12.13 15.56
CA LYS A 120 -13.71 -10.68 15.67
C LYS A 120 -13.37 -10.14 17.06
N ARG A 121 -13.79 -10.83 18.13
CA ARG A 121 -13.52 -10.37 19.51
C ARG A 121 -12.03 -10.33 19.81
N ARG A 122 -11.28 -11.38 19.45
CA ARG A 122 -9.83 -11.44 19.59
C ARG A 122 -9.16 -10.30 18.80
N PHE A 123 -9.55 -10.15 17.53
CA PHE A 123 -9.01 -9.12 16.65
C PHE A 123 -9.24 -7.69 17.20
N LEU A 124 -10.45 -7.38 17.68
CA LEU A 124 -10.74 -6.08 18.28
C LEU A 124 -9.96 -5.85 19.58
N ASN A 125 -9.77 -6.89 20.41
CA ASN A 125 -8.94 -6.79 21.62
C ASN A 125 -7.47 -6.50 21.27
N ASP A 126 -6.94 -7.14 20.21
CA ASP A 126 -5.60 -6.85 19.69
C ASP A 126 -5.47 -5.39 19.22
N CYS A 127 -6.48 -4.86 18.52
CA CYS A 127 -6.51 -3.46 18.10
C CYS A 127 -6.59 -2.52 19.31
N ALA A 128 -7.44 -2.83 20.29
CA ALA A 128 -7.59 -2.06 21.51
C ALA A 128 -6.27 -1.97 22.29
N ALA A 129 -5.48 -3.05 22.34
CA ALA A 129 -4.16 -3.03 22.97
C ALA A 129 -3.19 -2.05 22.27
N LEU A 130 -3.23 -1.96 20.94
CA LEU A 130 -2.43 -1.01 20.17
C LEU A 130 -2.88 0.45 20.40
N VAL A 131 -4.20 0.69 20.37
CA VAL A 131 -4.80 2.00 20.65
C VAL A 131 -4.48 2.45 22.07
N PHE A 132 -4.58 1.56 23.06
CA PHE A 132 -4.25 1.88 24.44
C PHE A 132 -2.78 2.24 24.63
N ASN A 133 -1.87 1.53 23.95
CA ASN A 133 -0.43 1.82 24.05
C ASN A 133 -0.04 3.20 23.49
N TYR A 134 -0.83 3.79 22.60
CA TYR A 134 -0.61 5.17 22.14
C TYR A 134 -0.61 6.17 23.30
N TYR A 135 -1.53 5.99 24.26
CA TYR A 135 -1.66 6.85 25.45
C TYR A 135 -0.48 6.76 26.42
N ARG A 136 0.40 5.76 26.26
CA ARG A 136 1.67 5.67 27.01
C ARG A 136 2.75 6.58 26.42
N VAL A 137 2.56 7.03 25.18
CA VAL A 137 3.53 7.81 24.41
C VAL A 137 3.13 9.27 24.35
N GLU A 138 1.87 9.56 24.05
CA GLU A 138 1.34 10.91 23.91
C GLU A 138 -0.06 11.04 24.52
N ASP A 139 -0.40 12.27 24.93
CA ASP A 139 -1.76 12.62 25.38
C ASP A 139 -2.46 13.43 24.27
N PRO A 140 -3.37 12.82 23.48
CA PRO A 140 -4.02 13.47 22.33
C PRO A 140 -4.96 14.62 22.73
N ARG A 141 -5.20 14.82 24.03
CA ARG A 141 -6.03 15.92 24.55
C ARG A 141 -5.28 17.26 24.57
N LYS A 142 -3.96 17.24 24.37
CA LYS A 142 -3.09 18.41 24.55
C LYS A 142 -2.76 19.17 23.27
N PHE A 143 -3.20 18.68 22.12
CA PHE A 143 -2.87 19.28 20.83
C PHE A 143 -3.91 18.88 19.78
N ASP A 144 -4.00 19.68 18.73
CA ASP A 144 -4.71 19.36 17.49
C ASP A 144 -3.69 19.19 16.36
N PRO A 145 -3.78 18.12 15.57
CA PRO A 145 -2.94 17.97 14.40
C PRO A 145 -3.33 18.99 13.33
N THR A 146 -2.33 19.50 12.61
CA THR A 146 -2.52 20.36 11.44
C THR A 146 -3.09 19.57 10.26
N GLY A 147 -2.72 18.31 10.12
CA GLY A 147 -3.21 17.41 9.07
C GLY A 147 -3.21 15.96 9.52
N ARG A 148 -4.10 15.16 8.93
CA ARG A 148 -4.22 13.70 9.12
C ARG A 148 -4.39 13.05 7.75
N GLU A 149 -3.82 11.86 7.57
CA GLU A 149 -3.87 11.11 6.31
C GLU A 149 -3.55 11.96 5.07
N GLN A 150 -2.59 12.89 5.23
CA GLN A 150 -2.33 13.90 4.22
C GLN A 150 -1.51 13.31 3.08
N TYR A 151 -2.09 13.28 1.88
CA TYR A 151 -1.37 12.94 0.68
C TYR A 151 -0.27 13.98 0.42
N ILE A 152 0.95 13.49 0.16
CA ILE A 152 2.08 14.31 -0.23
C ILE A 152 2.67 13.80 -1.54
N HIS A 153 2.95 14.73 -2.44
CA HIS A 153 3.55 14.45 -3.73
C HIS A 153 4.55 15.55 -4.07
N ALA A 154 5.71 15.17 -4.57
CA ALA A 154 6.71 16.09 -5.08
C ALA A 154 7.38 15.51 -6.33
N VAL A 155 7.93 16.39 -7.15
CA VAL A 155 8.82 16.03 -8.25
C VAL A 155 10.20 16.56 -7.88
N LEU A 156 11.19 15.67 -7.80
CA LEU A 156 12.57 16.04 -7.50
C LEU A 156 13.22 16.74 -8.70
N PRO A 157 14.36 17.44 -8.52
CA PRO A 157 14.97 18.24 -9.59
C PRO A 157 15.29 17.49 -10.90
N ASP A 158 15.49 16.18 -10.84
CA ASP A 158 15.75 15.30 -11.98
C ASP A 158 14.46 14.74 -12.63
N ALA A 159 13.30 15.28 -12.27
CA ALA A 159 11.98 14.80 -12.62
C ALA A 159 11.58 13.45 -11.98
N THR A 160 12.27 12.97 -10.94
CA THR A 160 11.83 11.79 -10.17
C THR A 160 10.54 12.11 -9.40
N PRO A 161 9.41 11.44 -9.70
CA PRO A 161 8.15 11.64 -8.97
C PRO A 161 8.17 10.82 -7.68
N VAL A 162 7.90 11.46 -6.55
CA VAL A 162 7.79 10.84 -5.22
C VAL A 162 6.43 11.12 -4.61
N ARG A 163 5.90 10.14 -3.85
CA ARG A 163 4.63 10.29 -3.15
C ARG A 163 4.52 9.46 -1.88
N GLY A 164 3.61 9.87 -1.01
CA GLY A 164 3.21 9.11 0.17
C GLY A 164 1.99 9.70 0.86
N PHE A 165 1.66 9.12 2.00
CA PHE A 165 0.66 9.64 2.93
C PHE A 165 1.34 9.84 4.29
N MET A 166 1.07 10.97 4.93
CA MET A 166 1.51 11.28 6.29
C MET A 166 0.33 11.07 7.24
N ASP A 167 0.43 10.09 8.13
CA ASP A 167 -0.66 9.75 9.07
C ASP A 167 -1.05 10.97 9.92
N ARG A 168 -0.06 11.74 10.40
CA ARG A 168 -0.29 12.97 11.14
C ARG A 168 0.81 14.02 10.90
N LEU A 169 0.39 15.27 10.74
CA LEU A 169 1.25 16.45 10.65
C LEU A 169 0.90 17.41 11.79
N ASP A 170 1.89 17.77 12.61
CA ASP A 170 1.74 18.75 13.69
C ASP A 170 2.65 19.95 13.39
N ILE A 171 2.07 21.16 13.35
CA ILE A 171 2.82 22.43 13.29
C ILE A 171 2.56 23.20 14.59
N ALA A 172 3.61 23.46 15.36
CA ALA A 172 3.50 24.23 16.60
C ALA A 172 3.19 25.71 16.33
N PRO A 173 2.61 26.46 17.28
CA PRO A 173 2.42 27.91 17.13
C PRO A 173 3.73 28.69 16.86
N THR A 174 4.85 28.14 17.32
CA THR A 174 6.21 28.64 17.11
C THR A 174 6.80 28.27 15.74
N GLY A 175 6.10 27.45 14.96
CA GLY A 175 6.44 27.08 13.59
C GLY A 175 7.17 25.73 13.43
N GLU A 176 7.56 25.07 14.53
CA GLU A 176 8.23 23.76 14.43
C GLU A 176 7.28 22.71 13.85
N VAL A 177 7.82 21.94 12.89
CA VAL A 177 7.08 20.94 12.14
C VAL A 177 7.46 19.53 12.61
N ARG A 178 6.45 18.75 12.94
CA ARG A 178 6.57 17.32 13.25
C ARG A 178 5.68 16.50 12.32
N ILE A 179 6.29 15.58 11.58
CA ILE A 179 5.58 14.54 10.83
C ILE A 179 5.56 13.27 11.69
N VAL A 180 4.42 12.61 11.81
CA VAL A 180 4.21 11.40 12.62
C VAL A 180 3.59 10.29 11.79
N ASP A 181 4.11 9.08 11.96
CA ASP A 181 3.56 7.85 11.37
C ASP A 181 3.43 6.77 12.48
N TYR A 182 2.30 6.07 12.49
CA TYR A 182 1.96 5.05 13.46
C TYR A 182 2.30 3.67 12.93
N LYS A 183 3.11 2.91 13.67
CA LYS A 183 3.47 1.53 13.35
C LYS A 183 2.80 0.56 14.31
N THR A 184 1.98 -0.35 13.78
CA THR A 184 1.36 -1.45 14.56
C THR A 184 2.33 -2.61 14.83
N GLY A 185 3.48 -2.63 14.16
CA GLY A 185 4.55 -3.61 14.36
C GLY A 185 5.50 -3.27 15.51
N LYS A 186 6.53 -4.12 15.68
CA LYS A 186 7.63 -3.85 16.62
C LYS A 186 8.65 -2.88 16.01
N LYS A 187 9.33 -2.12 16.86
CA LYS A 187 10.51 -1.34 16.47
C LYS A 187 11.60 -2.28 15.92
N PRO A 188 12.18 -1.99 14.74
CA PRO A 188 13.26 -2.81 14.22
C PRO A 188 14.51 -2.67 15.09
N LEU A 189 15.29 -3.75 15.17
CA LEU A 189 16.63 -3.70 15.75
C LEU A 189 17.50 -2.70 14.96
N PRO A 190 18.50 -2.04 15.58
CA PRO A 190 19.32 -1.03 14.92
C PRO A 190 19.91 -1.47 13.57
N ARG A 191 20.41 -2.71 13.48
CA ARG A 191 20.97 -3.28 12.24
C ARG A 191 19.97 -3.42 11.08
N TYR A 192 18.67 -3.36 11.36
CA TYR A 192 17.58 -3.47 10.37
C TYR A 192 16.80 -2.15 10.22
N SER A 193 17.32 -1.04 10.75
CA SER A 193 16.65 0.26 10.71
C SER A 193 16.85 1.04 9.41
N GLY A 194 17.73 0.58 8.50
CA GLY A 194 18.09 1.33 7.29
C GLY A 194 16.90 1.72 6.41
N SER A 195 15.98 0.79 6.15
CA SER A 195 14.76 1.08 5.36
C SER A 195 13.81 2.04 6.08
N VAL A 196 13.77 1.99 7.41
CA VAL A 196 12.96 2.88 8.24
C VAL A 196 13.56 4.29 8.27
N ILE A 197 14.88 4.42 8.44
CA ILE A 197 15.57 5.71 8.36
C ILE A 197 15.39 6.33 6.98
N PHE A 198 15.50 5.52 5.92
CA PHE A 198 15.22 5.96 4.56
C PHE A 198 13.78 6.45 4.41
N GLN A 199 12.79 5.71 4.92
CA GLN A 199 11.38 6.15 4.94
C GLN A 199 11.27 7.52 5.61
N MET A 200 11.79 7.67 6.83
CA MET A 200 11.68 8.92 7.59
C MET A 200 12.29 10.10 6.82
N ARG A 201 13.49 9.92 6.25
CA ARG A 201 14.14 10.96 5.45
C ARG A 201 13.41 11.25 4.14
N LEU A 202 12.81 10.26 3.49
CA LEU A 202 12.03 10.45 2.26
C LEU A 202 10.80 11.34 2.53
N TYR A 203 10.06 11.10 3.62
CA TYR A 203 8.93 11.95 3.99
C TYR A 203 9.38 13.37 4.34
N SER A 204 10.47 13.53 5.08
CA SER A 204 11.04 14.85 5.36
C SER A 204 11.52 15.57 4.09
N LEU A 205 12.09 14.85 3.12
CA LEU A 205 12.48 15.39 1.82
C LEU A 205 11.25 15.85 1.03
N MET A 206 10.19 15.02 0.96
CA MET A 206 8.95 15.40 0.27
C MET A 206 8.33 16.65 0.91
N TYR A 207 8.25 16.70 2.23
CA TYR A 207 7.75 17.87 2.96
C TYR A 207 8.58 19.12 2.62
N TRP A 208 9.92 19.00 2.67
CA TRP A 208 10.81 20.11 2.36
C TRP A 208 10.63 20.61 0.91
N ARG A 209 10.45 19.71 -0.06
CA ARG A 209 10.24 20.10 -1.47
C ARG A 209 8.89 20.76 -1.71
N VAL A 210 7.84 20.39 -0.98
CA VAL A 210 6.51 20.99 -1.11
C VAL A 210 6.41 22.33 -0.36
N HIS A 211 6.99 22.41 0.84
CA HIS A 211 6.77 23.55 1.75
C HIS A 211 7.98 24.49 1.86
N SER A 212 9.11 24.16 1.25
CA SER A 212 10.39 24.88 1.37
C SER A 212 10.95 24.98 2.81
N THR A 213 10.36 24.25 3.75
CA THR A 213 10.78 24.17 5.16
C THR A 213 11.23 22.75 5.49
N VAL A 214 12.41 22.60 6.09
CA VAL A 214 12.86 21.29 6.61
C VAL A 214 12.09 21.00 7.88
N PRO A 215 11.41 19.84 8.00
CA PRO A 215 10.70 19.53 9.23
C PRO A 215 11.68 19.28 10.37
N ASP A 216 11.40 19.86 11.54
CA ASP A 216 12.21 19.72 12.75
C ASP A 216 12.28 18.27 13.22
N GLN A 217 11.23 17.50 12.96
CA GLN A 217 11.12 16.13 13.41
C GLN A 217 10.28 15.25 12.48
N MET A 218 10.79 14.05 12.18
CA MET A 218 9.97 12.90 11.81
C MET A 218 9.93 11.93 13.00
N LYS A 219 8.74 11.45 13.36
CA LYS A 219 8.52 10.54 14.49
C LYS A 219 7.76 9.31 14.02
N LEU A 220 8.25 8.13 14.37
CA LEU A 220 7.49 6.88 14.28
C LEU A 220 7.07 6.45 15.68
N ILE A 221 5.79 6.13 15.84
CA ILE A 221 5.24 5.60 17.10
C ILE A 221 4.96 4.10 16.91
N TYR A 222 5.70 3.23 17.61
CA TYR A 222 5.50 1.79 17.58
C TYR A 222 4.49 1.38 18.65
N LEU A 223 3.23 1.26 18.24
CA LEU A 223 2.08 1.00 19.12
C LEU A 223 2.17 -0.35 19.84
N LYS A 224 2.83 -1.35 19.24
CA LYS A 224 2.97 -2.66 19.88
C LYS A 224 3.82 -2.61 21.15
N THR A 225 4.80 -1.72 21.20
CA THR A 225 5.74 -1.61 22.32
C THR A 225 5.60 -0.32 23.11
N GLY A 226 4.85 0.66 22.60
CA GLY A 226 4.77 2.00 23.20
C GLY A 226 6.09 2.76 23.09
N GLU A 227 6.88 2.48 22.06
CA GLU A 227 8.19 3.10 21.84
C GLU A 227 8.14 4.09 20.67
N THR A 228 9.10 5.00 20.62
CA THR A 228 9.27 5.92 19.49
C THR A 228 10.62 5.74 18.80
N MET A 229 10.65 6.14 17.53
CA MET A 229 11.88 6.43 16.79
C MET A 229 11.77 7.85 16.23
N VAL A 230 12.80 8.64 16.45
CA VAL A 230 12.82 10.07 16.11
C VAL A 230 13.99 10.33 15.16
N SER A 231 13.72 11.07 14.09
CA SER A 231 14.71 11.62 13.19
C SER A 231 14.57 13.14 13.18
N ARG A 232 15.70 13.86 13.26
CA ARG A 232 15.78 15.31 13.12
C ARG A 232 16.69 15.59 11.93
N PRO A 233 16.14 15.67 10.71
CA PRO A 233 16.93 15.69 9.50
C PRO A 233 17.65 17.04 9.34
N SER A 234 18.94 17.00 8.97
CA SER A 234 19.62 18.19 8.44
C SER A 234 19.37 18.33 6.94
N THR A 235 19.58 19.53 6.39
CA THR A 235 19.55 19.74 4.93
C THR A 235 20.53 18.82 4.21
N ALA A 236 21.71 18.55 4.80
CA ALA A 236 22.70 17.64 4.23
C ALA A 236 22.20 16.19 4.18
N ASP A 237 21.47 15.72 5.22
CA ASP A 237 20.81 14.41 5.20
C ASP A 237 19.82 14.31 4.05
N LEU A 238 18.97 15.34 3.88
CA LEU A 238 17.91 15.33 2.86
C LEU A 238 18.45 15.40 1.44
N LEU A 239 19.51 16.18 1.20
CA LEU A 239 20.19 16.21 -0.09
C LEU A 239 20.86 14.86 -0.43
N ASN A 240 21.40 14.16 0.57
CA ASN A 240 21.93 12.81 0.35
C ASN A 240 20.81 11.79 0.06
N THR A 241 19.68 11.89 0.77
CA THR A 241 18.50 11.07 0.48
C THR A 241 17.93 11.36 -0.90
N GLU A 242 17.91 12.62 -1.35
CA GLU A 242 17.50 12.98 -2.71
C GLU A 242 18.35 12.25 -3.75
N ARG A 243 19.68 12.32 -3.63
CA ARG A 243 20.59 11.60 -4.54
C ARG A 243 20.37 10.09 -4.52
N GLU A 244 20.07 9.53 -3.35
CA GLU A 244 19.77 8.10 -3.21
C GLU A 244 18.45 7.72 -3.89
N VAL A 245 17.40 8.54 -3.72
CA VAL A 245 16.09 8.37 -4.35
C VAL A 245 16.21 8.44 -5.87
N VAL A 246 16.94 9.43 -6.39
CA VAL A 246 17.20 9.61 -7.82
C VAL A 246 17.89 8.38 -8.42
N ARG A 247 18.96 7.88 -7.76
CA ARG A 247 19.64 6.65 -8.22
C ARG A 247 18.69 5.46 -8.24
N LEU A 248 17.95 5.25 -7.15
CA LEU A 248 16.99 4.15 -7.04
C LEU A 248 15.91 4.24 -8.12
N TRP A 249 15.41 5.43 -8.42
CA TRP A 249 14.42 5.64 -9.46
C TRP A 249 14.97 5.34 -10.85
N ASN A 250 16.21 5.76 -11.14
CA ASN A 250 16.88 5.44 -12.40
C ASN A 250 17.09 3.93 -12.57
N ASP A 251 17.49 3.21 -11.52
CA ASP A 251 17.60 1.75 -11.54
C ASP A 251 16.24 1.09 -11.86
N ILE A 252 15.16 1.57 -11.24
CA ILE A 252 13.78 1.10 -11.51
C ILE A 252 13.39 1.36 -12.96
N ARG A 253 13.68 2.55 -13.50
CA ARG A 253 13.37 2.91 -14.89
C ARG A 253 14.16 2.07 -15.88
N GLN A 254 15.41 1.74 -15.57
CA GLN A 254 16.21 0.85 -16.41
C GLN A 254 15.58 -0.54 -16.49
N CYS A 255 15.15 -1.13 -15.37
CA CYS A 255 14.38 -2.38 -15.38
C CYS A 255 13.06 -2.22 -16.14
N GLY A 256 12.38 -1.08 -16.01
CA GLY A 256 11.16 -0.77 -16.74
C GLY A 256 11.34 -0.73 -18.27
N ALA A 257 12.45 -0.15 -18.74
CA ALA A 257 12.74 -0.04 -20.15
C ALA A 257 13.01 -1.40 -20.82
N THR A 258 13.63 -2.35 -20.11
CA THR A 258 13.94 -3.68 -20.65
C THR A 258 12.90 -4.74 -20.30
N GLY A 259 12.08 -4.50 -19.26
CA GLY A 259 11.24 -5.53 -18.64
C GLY A 259 12.01 -6.49 -17.72
N ASP A 260 13.33 -6.33 -17.57
CA ASP A 260 14.20 -7.21 -16.79
C ASP A 260 14.20 -6.83 -15.31
N PHE A 261 13.21 -7.36 -14.59
CA PHE A 261 13.14 -7.29 -13.13
C PHE A 261 13.69 -8.58 -12.53
N VAL A 262 15.01 -8.65 -12.34
CA VAL A 262 15.69 -9.85 -11.83
C VAL A 262 15.22 -10.18 -10.41
N PRO A 263 14.75 -11.41 -10.12
CA PRO A 263 14.35 -11.81 -8.78
C PRO A 263 15.57 -11.83 -7.83
N ARG A 264 15.32 -11.59 -6.54
CA ARG A 264 16.33 -11.72 -5.49
C ARG A 264 15.80 -12.63 -4.38
N THR A 265 16.42 -13.79 -4.24
CA THR A 265 16.05 -14.76 -3.21
C THR A 265 16.51 -14.29 -1.83
N SER A 266 15.67 -14.51 -0.82
CA SER A 266 15.97 -14.22 0.57
C SER A 266 15.05 -15.03 1.49
N LYS A 267 15.30 -14.96 2.81
CA LYS A 267 14.39 -15.57 3.81
C LYS A 267 12.97 -15.00 3.76
N LEU A 268 12.76 -13.83 3.14
CA LEU A 268 11.44 -13.22 3.00
C LEU A 268 10.62 -13.88 1.87
N CYS A 269 11.23 -14.66 0.99
CA CYS A 269 10.51 -15.31 -0.10
C CYS A 269 9.41 -16.24 0.41
N SER A 270 9.59 -16.90 1.56
CA SER A 270 8.56 -17.76 2.18
C SER A 270 7.25 -17.02 2.52
N TRP A 271 7.29 -15.68 2.57
CA TRP A 271 6.15 -14.81 2.86
C TRP A 271 5.68 -14.02 1.63
N CYS A 272 6.28 -14.25 0.46
CA CYS A 272 5.91 -13.58 -0.77
C CYS A 272 4.63 -14.21 -1.36
N ALA A 273 3.56 -13.43 -1.51
CA ALA A 273 2.29 -13.89 -2.08
C ALA A 273 2.38 -14.29 -3.58
N PHE A 274 3.46 -13.92 -4.25
CA PHE A 274 3.63 -14.10 -5.70
C PHE A 274 4.53 -15.30 -6.07
N GLN A 275 4.78 -16.24 -5.16
CA GLN A 275 5.61 -17.42 -5.47
C GLN A 275 5.09 -18.20 -6.69
N GLN A 276 3.77 -18.29 -6.88
CA GLN A 276 3.13 -18.92 -8.04
C GLN A 276 3.53 -18.31 -9.40
N TYR A 277 4.01 -17.06 -9.40
CA TYR A 277 4.46 -16.33 -10.60
C TYR A 277 5.99 -16.20 -10.68
N CYS A 278 6.71 -16.62 -9.63
CA CYS A 278 8.14 -16.39 -9.50
C CYS A 278 8.95 -17.55 -10.10
N PRO A 279 9.86 -17.29 -11.07
CA PRO A 279 10.65 -18.35 -11.71
C PRO A 279 11.58 -19.10 -10.74
N GLU A 280 12.04 -18.45 -9.67
CA GLU A 280 12.84 -19.09 -8.60
C GLU A 280 12.07 -20.20 -7.85
N PHE A 281 10.75 -20.23 -7.99
CA PHE A 281 9.85 -21.22 -7.39
C PHE A 281 9.10 -22.03 -8.46
N GLY A 282 9.57 -22.01 -9.71
CA GLY A 282 8.94 -22.71 -10.84
C GLY A 282 7.66 -22.04 -11.36
N GLY A 283 7.33 -20.84 -10.87
CA GLY A 283 6.18 -20.07 -11.34
C GLY A 283 6.37 -19.48 -12.73
N LYS A 284 5.27 -19.33 -13.47
CA LYS A 284 5.30 -18.68 -14.79
C LYS A 284 5.22 -17.17 -14.62
N LEU A 285 6.25 -16.47 -15.09
CA LEU A 285 6.27 -15.01 -15.11
C LEU A 285 5.18 -14.48 -16.07
N PRO A 286 4.30 -13.57 -15.65
CA PRO A 286 3.37 -12.89 -16.55
C PRO A 286 4.11 -12.11 -17.64
N ASP A 287 3.44 -11.89 -18.77
CA ASP A 287 3.99 -11.01 -19.81
C ASP A 287 4.15 -9.58 -19.25
N TYR A 288 5.21 -8.89 -19.67
CA TYR A 288 5.47 -7.53 -19.20
C TYR A 288 4.48 -6.56 -19.86
N PRO A 289 3.62 -5.85 -19.10
CA PRO A 289 2.61 -4.96 -19.68
C PRO A 289 3.20 -3.64 -20.21
N GLY A 290 4.52 -3.44 -20.07
CA GLY A 290 5.19 -2.19 -20.33
C GLY A 290 5.13 -1.20 -19.16
N TRP A 291 5.75 -0.05 -19.35
CA TRP A 291 5.81 0.98 -18.31
C TRP A 291 4.46 1.67 -18.11
N PRO A 292 3.92 1.74 -16.86
CA PRO A 292 2.62 2.36 -16.62
C PRO A 292 2.61 3.86 -16.95
N GLY A 293 1.60 4.30 -17.68
CA GLY A 293 1.41 5.71 -18.06
C GLY A 293 2.16 6.16 -19.31
N GLU A 294 2.96 5.28 -19.92
CA GLU A 294 3.45 5.49 -21.29
C GLU A 294 2.48 4.81 -22.26
N SER A 295 1.86 5.60 -23.14
CA SER A 295 1.04 5.06 -24.22
C SER A 295 1.95 4.35 -25.21
N HIS A 296 1.86 3.02 -25.28
CA HIS A 296 2.43 2.25 -26.38
C HIS A 296 1.77 2.72 -27.68
N ASN A 297 2.53 3.40 -28.52
CA ASN A 297 2.17 3.69 -29.90
C ASN A 297 2.54 2.49 -30.78
#